data_AF-A0AA38FFB6-F1
#
_entry.id   AF-A0AA38FFB6-F1
#
_cell.length_a   1.000
_cell.length_b   1.000
_cell.length_c   1.000
_cell.angle_alpha   90.00
_cell.angle_beta   90.00
_cell.angle_gamma   90.00
#
_symmetry.space_group_name_H-M   'P 1'
#
loop_
_entity.id
_entity.type
_entity.pdbx_description
1 polymer ?
#
loop_
_entity_poly.entity_id
_entity_poly.type
_entity_poly.pdbx_seq_one_letter_code
_entity_poly.pdbx_strand_id
1 'polypeptide(L)' 'MPPKLDRPLILYSRATDVSLACMLAQEDDDKRERAIYFISRTLLDYETRYTQAEREFLAIVFATK' A
#
# COMPACT_ATOMS: atom_id res chain seq x y z
N MET A 1 7.22 12.28 7.79
CA MET A 1 6.24 13.38 7.98
C MET A 1 5.03 12.77 8.67
N PRO A 2 4.51 13.36 9.76
CA PRO A 2 3.28 12.87 10.37
C PRO A 2 2.09 13.07 9.43
N PRO A 3 1.12 12.14 9.39
CA PRO A 3 -0.10 12.31 8.59
C PRO A 3 -0.92 13.51 9.09
N LYS A 4 -1.42 14.33 8.18
CA LYS A 4 -2.33 15.43 8.48
C LYS A 4 -3.78 14.97 8.30
N LEU A 5 -4.61 15.13 9.33
CA LEU A 5 -6.00 14.65 9.36
C LEU A 5 -6.95 15.43 8.43
N ASP A 6 -6.58 16.64 8.04
CA ASP A 6 -7.36 17.55 7.19
C ASP A 6 -7.21 17.27 5.69
N ARG A 7 -6.39 16.29 5.31
CA ARG A 7 -6.03 16.01 3.92
C ARG A 7 -6.28 14.56 3.54
N PRO A 8 -6.69 14.30 2.28
CA PRO A 8 -6.84 12.94 1.80
C PRO A 8 -5.50 12.19 1.87
N LEU A 9 -5.58 10.92 2.20
CA LEU A 9 -4.48 9.98 2.11
C LEU A 9 -4.58 9.25 0.77
N ILE A 10 -3.43 9.05 0.13
CA ILE A 10 -3.31 8.34 -1.14
C ILE A 10 -2.60 7.03 -0.87
N LEU A 11 -3.23 5.91 -1.20
CA LEU A 11 -2.65 4.58 -1.05
C LEU A 11 -2.21 4.06 -2.42
N TYR A 12 -0.91 3.78 -2.55
CA TYR A 12 -0.37 3.03 -3.67
C TYR A 12 -0.14 1.60 -3.22
N SER A 13 -0.64 0.62 -3.98
CA SER A 13 -0.37 -0.80 -3.76
C SER A 13 0.33 -1.41 -4.96
N ARG A 14 1.11 -2.44 -4.70
CA ARG A 14 1.69 -3.30 -5.72
C ARG A 14 1.80 -4.72 -5.20
N ALA A 15 1.28 -5.66 -5.98
CA ALA A 15 1.48 -7.08 -5.76
C ALA A 15 2.48 -7.68 -6.75
N THR A 16 3.29 -8.61 -6.27
CA THR A 16 4.16 -9.46 -7.09
C THR A 16 3.85 -10.93 -6.81
N ASP A 17 4.57 -11.86 -7.45
CA ASP A 17 4.41 -13.30 -7.21
C ASP A 17 4.92 -13.76 -5.84
N VAL A 18 5.72 -12.94 -5.16
CA VAL A 18 6.38 -13.30 -3.90
C VAL A 18 6.10 -12.34 -2.75
N SER A 19 5.65 -11.13 -3.04
CA SER A 19 5.46 -10.09 -2.01
C SER A 19 4.40 -9.08 -2.40
N LEU A 20 3.89 -8.39 -1.37
CA LEU A 20 3.00 -7.25 -1.48
C LEU A 20 3.69 -6.05 -0.86
N ALA A 21 3.53 -4.89 -1.48
CA ALA A 21 4.01 -3.62 -0.96
C ALA A 21 2.94 -2.55 -1.14
N CYS A 22 2.79 -1.71 -0.14
CA CYS A 22 1.96 -0.52 -0.21
C CYS A 22 2.69 0.70 0.35
N MET A 23 2.41 1.86 -0.21
CA MET A 23 2.93 3.15 0.21
C MET A 23 1.73 4.07 0.47
N LEU A 24 1.70 4.64 1.67
CA LEU A 24 0.78 5.70 2.04
C LEU A 24 1.45 7.04 1.77
N ALA A 25 0.80 7.90 0.99
CA ALA A 25 1.27 9.23 0.64
C ALA A 25 0.20 10.28 0.94
N GLN A 26 0.62 11.54 1.04
CA GLN A 26 -0.24 12.69 1.20
C GLN A 26 0.41 13.92 0.57
N GLU A 27 -0.39 14.85 0.10
CA GLU A 27 0.11 16.14 -0.39
C GLU A 27 0.60 17.04 0.75
N ASP A 28 1.82 17.57 0.58
CA ASP A 28 2.38 18.61 1.44
C ASP A 28 1.78 20.00 1.14
N ASP A 29 2.24 21.03 1.85
CA ASP A 29 1.74 22.40 1.68
C ASP A 29 2.03 22.99 0.29
N ASP A 30 3.01 22.43 -0.42
CA ASP A 30 3.41 22.79 -1.77
C ASP A 30 2.66 21.96 -2.84
N LYS A 31 1.63 21.20 -2.45
CA LYS A 31 0.88 20.25 -3.30
C LYS A 31 1.76 19.18 -3.94
N ARG A 32 2.82 18.75 -3.23
CA ARG A 32 3.67 17.64 -3.66
C ARG A 32 3.31 16.40 -2.86
N GLU A 33 3.15 15.28 -3.54
CA GLU A 33 2.96 14.00 -2.87
C GLU A 33 4.21 13.60 -2.09
N ARG A 34 4.04 13.33 -0.80
CA ARG A 34 5.08 12.84 0.10
C ARG A 34 4.66 11.50 0.68
N ALA A 35 5.56 10.53 0.64
CA ALA A 35 5.37 9.27 1.33
C ALA A 35 5.38 9.48 2.86
N ILE A 36 4.35 8.98 3.52
CA ILE A 36 4.20 8.97 4.98
C ILE A 36 4.70 7.64 5.54
N TYR A 37 4.25 6.54 4.94
CA TYR A 37 4.51 5.20 5.44
C TYR A 37 4.64 4.18 4.32
N PHE A 38 5.48 3.17 4.54
CA PHE A 38 5.65 2.02 3.66
C PHE A 38 5.34 0.76 4.45
N ILE A 39 4.49 -0.09 3.90
CA ILE A 39 4.21 -1.40 4.45
C ILE A 39 4.49 -2.46 3.38
N SER A 40 5.20 -3.52 3.74
CA SER A 40 5.45 -4.63 2.84
C SER A 40 5.44 -5.94 3.61
N ARG A 41 5.07 -7.01 2.90
CA ARG A 41 5.17 -8.38 3.42
C ARG A 41 5.42 -9.37 2.30
N THR A 42 6.13 -10.43 2.62
CA THR A 42 6.23 -11.61 1.75
C THR A 42 4.89 -12.36 1.77
N LEU A 43 4.50 -12.89 0.63
CA LEU A 43 3.35 -13.77 0.50
C LEU A 43 3.63 -15.11 1.18
N LEU A 44 2.62 -15.68 1.82
CA LEU A 44 2.68 -17.05 2.32
C LEU A 44 2.53 -18.04 1.14
N ASP A 45 3.00 -19.28 1.31
CA ASP A 45 3.01 -20.31 0.25
C ASP A 45 1.66 -20.58 -0.41
N TYR A 46 0.55 -20.33 0.30
CA TYR A 46 -0.79 -20.44 -0.26
C TYR A 46 -1.23 -19.16 -0.98
N GLU A 47 -0.75 -17.99 -0.56
CA GLU A 47 -1.08 -16.70 -1.17
C GLU A 47 -0.31 -16.45 -2.47
N THR A 48 0.85 -17.09 -2.65
CA THR A 48 1.58 -17.08 -3.93
C THR A 48 0.80 -17.76 -5.06
N ARG A 49 -0.18 -18.60 -4.73
CA ARG A 49 -1.05 -19.31 -5.69
C ARG A 49 -2.26 -18.48 -6.13
N TYR A 50 -2.49 -17.32 -5.51
CA TYR A 50 -3.56 -16.42 -5.88
C TYR A 50 -3.30 -15.80 -7.27
N THR A 51 -4.39 -15.52 -7.97
CA THR A 51 -4.35 -14.74 -9.21
C THR A 51 -3.79 -13.34 -8.94
N GLN A 52 -3.31 -12.67 -10.00
CA GLN A 52 -2.78 -11.31 -9.86
C GLN A 52 -3.82 -10.36 -9.26
N ALA A 53 -5.08 -10.46 -9.68
CA ALA A 53 -6.16 -9.63 -9.16
C ALA A 53 -6.40 -9.87 -7.66
N GLU A 54 -6.47 -11.13 -7.23
CA GLU A 54 -6.61 -11.47 -5.80
C GLU A 54 -5.45 -10.96 -4.96
N ARG A 55 -4.22 -11.00 -5.47
CA ARG A 55 -3.04 -10.47 -4.77
C ARG A 55 -3.06 -8.95 -4.64
N GLU A 56 -3.54 -8.24 -5.67
CA GLU A 56 -3.74 -6.78 -5.57
C GLU A 56 -4.81 -6.43 -4.54
N PHE A 57 -5.94 -7.14 -4.52
CA PHE A 57 -6.95 -6.94 -3.47
C PHE A 57 -6.41 -7.28 -2.08
N LEU A 58 -5.60 -8.33 -1.96
CA LEU A 58 -4.94 -8.70 -0.71
C LEU A 58 -3.98 -7.62 -0.22
N ALA A 59 -3.26 -6.94 -1.11
CA ALA A 59 -2.40 -5.82 -0.78
C ALA A 59 -3.20 -4.66 -0.18
N ILE A 60 -4.33 -4.32 -0.80
CA ILE A 60 -5.23 -3.25 -0.33
C ILE A 60 -5.80 -3.61 1.04
N VAL A 61 -6.38 -4.81 1.19
CA VAL A 61 -6.96 -5.27 2.45
C VAL A 61 -5.93 -5.26 3.57
N PHE A 62 -4.69 -5.68 3.28
CA PHE A 62 -3.59 -5.66 4.25
C PHE A 62 -3.19 -4.24 4.65
N ALA A 63 -3.18 -3.28 3.72
CA ALA A 63 -2.82 -1.90 4.01
C ALA A 63 -3.91 -1.11 4.76
N THR A 64 -5.17 -1.56 4.69
CA THR A 64 -6.31 -0.90 5.37
C THR A 64 -6.65 -1.50 6.74
N LYS A 65 -5.95 -2.54 7.16
CA LYS A 65 -6.21 -3.27 8.41
C LYS A 65 -5.44 -2.68 9.58
#